data_AF-A0A8T4AN78-F1
#
_entry.id   AF-A0A8T4AN78-F1
#
_cell.length_a   1.000
_cell.length_b   1.000
_cell.length_c   1.000
_cell.angle_alpha   90.00
_cell.angle_beta   90.00
_cell.angle_gamma   90.00
#
_symmetry.space_group_name_H-M   'P 1'
#
loop_
_entity.id
_entity.type
_entity.pdbx_description
1 polymer ?
#
loop_
_entity_poly.entity_id
_entity_poly.type
_entity_poly.pdbx_seq_one_letter_code
_entity_poly.pdbx_strand_id
1 'polypeptide(L)'
;MTTPTKTLEKKIGQTPLQAIREFFPNTIKASYAGRLDPMATGKLLILLGEETKKKERYLELDKEYIVEILLDIETDTGDILGIPKEALQQTKLSNNIIQKALYDEIGTHTREYPHFSSKPVNGKPLFVYALEGTINTIEIPTHEETIYHIEFMDTRFVSSEYLADHIQEKLSHVPRSTLPKKALGADFRQDEIREEWNTLLSTNHRGFQIIKIRVVAGSGSYMRTLAMRLGETFGTNALALSIHRSKLGKYKTFFTIPIWTKLY
;
A
#
# COMPACT_ATOMS: atom_id res chain seq x y z
N MET A 1 25.32 -6.52 -23.40
CA MET A 1 25.45 -5.96 -22.04
C MET A 1 24.06 -5.90 -21.44
N THR A 2 23.77 -6.65 -20.39
CA THR A 2 22.48 -6.56 -19.68
C THR A 2 22.42 -5.23 -18.93
N THR A 3 21.35 -4.46 -19.13
CA THR A 3 21.09 -3.23 -18.38
C THR A 3 21.17 -3.53 -16.87
N PRO A 4 21.87 -2.71 -16.06
CA PRO A 4 22.11 -3.01 -14.64
C PRO A 4 20.83 -2.98 -13.79
N THR A 5 19.77 -2.40 -14.32
CA THR A 5 18.44 -2.33 -13.73
C THR A 5 17.37 -2.71 -14.75
N LYS A 6 16.21 -3.16 -14.25
CA LYS A 6 15.01 -3.44 -15.03
C LYS A 6 13.79 -2.98 -14.24
N THR A 7 12.79 -2.42 -14.89
CA THR A 7 11.48 -2.22 -14.26
C THR A 7 10.53 -3.34 -14.69
N LEU A 8 9.88 -3.96 -13.71
CA LEU A 8 8.78 -4.89 -13.93
C LEU A 8 7.46 -4.24 -13.54
N GLU A 9 6.37 -4.71 -14.12
CA GLU A 9 5.01 -4.37 -13.71
C GLU A 9 4.53 -5.47 -12.73
N LYS A 10 4.53 -5.20 -11.43
CA LYS A 10 4.14 -6.19 -10.41
C LYS A 10 2.62 -6.38 -10.45
N LYS A 11 2.17 -7.62 -10.61
CA LYS A 11 0.73 -7.95 -10.58
C LYS A 11 0.22 -7.97 -9.14
N ILE A 12 -1.10 -7.86 -8.98
CA ILE A 12 -1.78 -8.01 -7.69
C ILE A 12 -1.56 -9.44 -7.15
N GLY A 13 -1.49 -9.59 -5.83
CA GLY A 13 -1.27 -10.87 -5.15
C GLY A 13 0.19 -11.33 -5.11
N GLN A 14 1.05 -10.78 -5.96
CA GLN A 14 2.47 -11.13 -5.99
C GLN A 14 3.28 -10.38 -4.93
N THR A 15 4.15 -11.09 -4.22
CA THR A 15 5.27 -10.45 -3.52
C THR A 15 6.32 -9.97 -4.54
N PRO A 16 7.17 -8.98 -4.20
CA PRO A 16 8.28 -8.58 -5.06
C PRO A 16 9.23 -9.72 -5.44
N LEU A 17 9.43 -10.70 -4.54
CA LEU A 17 10.27 -11.87 -4.81
C LEU A 17 9.61 -12.83 -5.81
N GLN A 18 8.30 -13.03 -5.73
CA GLN A 18 7.57 -13.83 -6.71
C GLN A 18 7.64 -13.18 -8.10
N ALA A 19 7.46 -11.86 -8.20
CA ALA A 19 7.60 -11.14 -9.47
C ALA A 19 9.01 -11.27 -10.08
N ILE A 20 10.07 -11.24 -9.25
CA ILE A 20 11.43 -11.51 -9.72
C ILE A 20 11.55 -12.95 -10.25
N ARG A 21 11.08 -13.94 -9.50
CA ARG A 21 11.21 -15.37 -9.85
C ARG A 21 10.41 -15.77 -11.10
N GLU A 22 9.29 -15.11 -11.37
CA GLU A 22 8.53 -15.31 -12.61
C GLU A 22 9.30 -14.80 -13.83
N PHE A 23 10.01 -13.68 -13.70
CA PHE A 23 10.66 -13.02 -14.83
C PHE A 23 12.11 -13.44 -15.06
N PHE A 24 12.85 -13.75 -13.99
CA PHE A 24 14.27 -14.08 -14.03
C PHE A 24 14.51 -15.51 -13.54
N PRO A 25 15.36 -16.29 -14.24
CA PRO A 25 15.75 -17.61 -13.76
C PRO A 25 16.59 -17.46 -12.48
N ASN A 26 16.54 -18.47 -11.61
CA ASN A 26 17.25 -18.48 -10.32
C ASN A 26 18.78 -18.32 -10.44
N THR A 27 19.34 -18.56 -11.62
CA THR A 27 20.77 -18.37 -11.92
C THR A 27 21.16 -16.90 -12.05
N ILE A 28 20.19 -16.00 -12.27
CA ILE A 28 20.44 -14.56 -12.35
C ILE A 28 20.27 -13.95 -10.96
N LYS A 29 21.37 -13.37 -10.45
CA LYS A 29 21.34 -12.59 -9.22
C LYS A 29 20.49 -11.33 -9.43
N ALA A 30 19.31 -11.32 -8.82
CA ALA A 30 18.35 -10.23 -8.91
C ALA A 30 17.81 -9.84 -7.53
N SER A 31 17.56 -8.56 -7.32
CA SER A 31 16.93 -8.00 -6.11
C SER A 31 16.01 -6.84 -6.49
N TYR A 32 15.11 -6.43 -5.60
CA TYR A 32 14.26 -5.26 -5.82
C TYR A 32 14.63 -4.08 -4.93
N ALA A 33 14.37 -2.86 -5.39
CA ALA A 33 14.45 -1.62 -4.63
C ALA A 33 13.07 -0.98 -4.50
N GLY A 34 12.67 -0.66 -3.27
CA GLY A 34 11.33 -0.17 -2.95
C GLY A 34 10.28 -1.28 -3.01
N ARG A 35 10.01 -1.90 -1.85
CA ARG A 35 8.96 -2.93 -1.71
C ARG A 35 7.61 -2.40 -2.23
N LEU A 36 6.85 -3.28 -2.86
CA LEU A 36 5.40 -3.13 -3.07
C LEU A 36 4.72 -4.24 -2.30
N ASP A 37 3.66 -3.89 -1.59
CA ASP A 37 2.84 -4.85 -0.87
C ASP A 37 2.13 -5.80 -1.86
N PRO A 38 1.71 -7.00 -1.43
CA PRO A 38 1.08 -7.96 -2.34
C PRO A 38 -0.15 -7.40 -3.06
N MET A 39 -0.99 -6.62 -2.38
CA MET A 39 -2.18 -6.02 -3.02
C MET A 39 -1.83 -4.89 -4.00
N ALA A 40 -0.69 -4.22 -3.79
CA ALA A 40 -0.29 -3.11 -4.64
C ALA A 40 0.16 -3.62 -6.01
N THR A 41 -0.01 -2.82 -7.05
CA THR A 41 0.51 -3.08 -8.41
C THR A 41 1.48 -1.99 -8.82
N GLY A 42 2.02 -2.05 -10.02
CA GLY A 42 2.84 -0.98 -10.56
C GLY A 42 4.30 -1.34 -10.77
N LYS A 43 5.06 -0.30 -11.07
CA LYS A 43 6.49 -0.37 -11.38
C LYS A 43 7.28 -0.88 -10.18
N LEU A 44 8.00 -1.98 -10.36
CA LEU A 44 8.94 -2.56 -9.42
C LEU A 44 10.35 -2.50 -10.01
N LEU A 45 11.24 -1.75 -9.36
CA LEU A 45 12.62 -1.64 -9.79
C LEU A 45 13.42 -2.87 -9.36
N ILE A 46 13.99 -3.56 -10.34
CA ILE A 46 14.86 -4.72 -10.18
C ILE A 46 16.30 -4.32 -10.47
N LEU A 47 17.20 -4.74 -9.59
CA LEU A 47 18.65 -4.60 -9.67
C LEU A 47 19.23 -5.95 -10.05
N LEU A 48 20.17 -5.96 -10.99
CA LEU A 48 20.77 -7.19 -11.52
C LEU A 48 22.27 -7.25 -11.23
N GLY A 49 22.78 -8.45 -10.98
CA GLY A 49 24.21 -8.72 -10.80
C GLY A 49 24.83 -7.94 -9.64
N GLU A 50 25.86 -7.16 -9.94
CA GLU A 50 26.57 -6.36 -8.93
C GLU A 50 25.78 -5.12 -8.48
N GLU A 51 24.80 -4.67 -9.27
CA GLU A 51 23.99 -3.51 -8.91
C GLU A 51 23.10 -3.78 -7.69
N THR A 52 22.84 -5.06 -7.36
CA THR A 52 22.13 -5.43 -6.13
C THR A 52 22.85 -4.97 -4.86
N LYS A 53 24.17 -4.75 -4.93
CA LYS A 53 25.00 -4.26 -3.80
C LYS A 53 24.87 -2.76 -3.56
N LYS A 54 24.23 -2.02 -4.48
CA LYS A 54 24.03 -0.56 -4.41
C LYS A 54 22.57 -0.21 -4.13
N LYS A 55 21.83 -1.09 -3.46
CA LYS A 55 20.37 -1.03 -3.32
C LYS A 55 19.91 0.25 -2.62
N GLU A 56 20.67 0.72 -1.65
CA GLU A 56 20.39 1.87 -0.78
C GLU A 56 20.12 3.13 -1.62
N ARG A 57 20.93 3.36 -2.66
CA ARG A 57 20.77 4.48 -3.63
C ARG A 57 19.37 4.52 -4.27
N TYR A 58 18.77 3.36 -4.47
CA TYR A 58 17.48 3.24 -5.16
C TYR A 58 16.29 3.28 -4.19
N LEU A 59 16.51 3.03 -2.90
CA LEU A 59 15.45 3.10 -1.89
C LEU A 59 14.95 4.55 -1.72
N GLU A 60 15.84 5.52 -1.88
CA GLU A 60 15.60 6.96 -1.80
C GLU A 60 14.92 7.56 -3.04
N LEU A 61 14.57 6.77 -4.06
CA LEU A 61 13.82 7.29 -5.20
C LEU A 61 12.43 7.74 -4.75
N ASP A 62 11.93 8.81 -5.32
CA ASP A 62 10.55 9.26 -5.16
C ASP A 62 9.62 8.36 -5.98
N LYS A 63 8.34 8.34 -5.61
CA LYS A 63 7.33 7.47 -6.21
C LYS A 63 6.07 8.25 -6.55
N GLU A 64 5.41 7.82 -7.61
CA GLU A 64 4.05 8.25 -7.92
C GLU A 64 3.11 7.06 -7.75
N TYR A 65 1.98 7.29 -7.10
CA TYR A 65 0.94 6.32 -6.86
C TYR A 65 -0.41 6.83 -7.37
N ILE A 66 -1.21 5.92 -7.90
CA ILE A 66 -2.66 6.08 -8.01
C ILE A 66 -3.26 5.22 -6.91
N VAL A 67 -4.08 5.82 -6.06
CA VAL A 67 -4.68 5.15 -4.89
C VAL A 67 -6.19 5.31 -4.95
N GLU A 68 -6.90 4.22 -4.72
CA GLU A 68 -8.33 4.27 -4.42
C GLU A 68 -8.52 4.06 -2.92
N ILE A 69 -9.23 4.98 -2.29
CA ILE A 69 -9.54 4.97 -0.86
C ILE A 69 -11.01 4.62 -0.71
N LEU A 70 -11.29 3.57 0.04
CA LEU A 70 -12.64 3.18 0.42
C LEU A 70 -12.98 3.83 1.76
N LEU A 71 -14.09 4.57 1.82
CA LEU A 71 -14.59 5.15 3.06
C LEU A 71 -15.46 4.15 3.83
N ASP A 72 -15.62 4.44 5.12
CA ASP A 72 -16.47 3.75 6.10
C ASP A 72 -16.05 2.32 6.44
N ILE A 73 -14.92 1.84 5.94
CA ILE A 73 -14.32 0.56 6.33
C ILE A 73 -12.83 0.77 6.60
N GLU A 74 -12.37 0.28 7.75
CA GLU A 74 -10.96 0.15 8.09
C GLU A 74 -10.56 -1.32 8.11
N THR A 75 -9.27 -1.61 7.99
CA THR A 75 -8.71 -2.91 8.30
C THR A 75 -7.47 -2.74 9.16
N ASP A 76 -7.10 -3.78 9.89
CA ASP A 76 -5.89 -3.76 10.73
C ASP A 76 -4.58 -3.60 9.93
N THR A 77 -4.57 -3.91 8.63
CA THR A 77 -3.43 -3.69 7.73
C THR A 77 -3.49 -2.37 6.95
N GLY A 78 -4.62 -1.67 6.96
CA GLY A 78 -4.87 -0.47 6.15
C GLY A 78 -5.11 -0.74 4.65
N ASP A 79 -5.30 -2.00 4.26
CA ASP A 79 -5.71 -2.43 2.92
C ASP A 79 -6.65 -3.65 2.98
N ILE A 80 -7.12 -4.11 1.82
CA ILE A 80 -8.03 -5.26 1.75
C ILE A 80 -7.43 -6.60 2.24
N LEU A 81 -6.12 -6.67 2.53
CA LEU A 81 -5.46 -7.87 3.08
C LEU A 81 -5.42 -7.86 4.61
N GLY A 82 -6.33 -7.12 5.23
CA GLY A 82 -6.54 -7.10 6.67
C GLY A 82 -7.97 -7.49 7.03
N ILE A 83 -8.18 -7.67 8.34
CA ILE A 83 -9.48 -8.00 8.91
C ILE A 83 -10.31 -6.71 8.91
N PRO A 84 -11.47 -6.68 8.24
CA PRO A 84 -12.24 -5.46 8.08
C PRO A 84 -13.11 -5.15 9.29
N LYS A 85 -13.30 -3.84 9.53
CA LYS A 85 -14.22 -3.30 10.51
C LYS A 85 -14.93 -2.08 9.92
N GLU A 86 -16.23 -2.06 10.10
CA GLU A 86 -17.08 -1.02 9.55
C GLU A 86 -17.23 0.18 10.50
N ALA A 87 -17.31 1.39 9.93
CA ALA A 87 -17.70 2.60 10.64
C ALA A 87 -19.20 2.64 10.93
N LEU A 88 -19.58 3.24 12.06
CA LEU A 88 -20.97 3.33 12.53
C LEU A 88 -21.89 4.16 11.63
N GLN A 89 -21.34 5.14 10.90
CA GLN A 89 -22.10 6.07 10.07
C GLN A 89 -21.66 5.99 8.61
N GLN A 90 -22.58 6.31 7.69
CA GLN A 90 -22.27 6.34 6.26
C GLN A 90 -21.83 7.74 5.88
N THR A 91 -20.62 7.84 5.35
CA THR A 91 -20.05 9.11 4.94
C THR A 91 -20.33 9.33 3.47
N LYS A 92 -20.77 10.55 3.15
CA LYS A 92 -20.85 11.03 1.78
C LYS A 92 -20.20 12.41 1.69
N LEU A 93 -18.95 12.42 1.26
CA LEU A 93 -18.14 13.62 1.14
C LEU A 93 -18.35 14.29 -0.21
N SER A 94 -18.39 15.62 -0.18
CA SER A 94 -18.32 16.44 -1.39
C SER A 94 -16.87 16.59 -1.86
N ASN A 95 -16.69 16.85 -3.16
CA ASN A 95 -15.36 17.07 -3.74
C ASN A 95 -14.56 18.18 -3.04
N ASN A 96 -15.23 19.25 -2.58
CA ASN A 96 -14.58 20.35 -1.88
C ASN A 96 -13.99 19.91 -0.52
N ILE A 97 -14.71 19.08 0.23
CA ILE A 97 -14.22 18.54 1.51
C ILE A 97 -13.02 17.63 1.26
N ILE A 98 -13.12 16.77 0.24
CA ILE A 98 -12.04 15.86 -0.15
C ILE A 98 -10.79 16.66 -0.53
N GLN A 99 -10.90 17.61 -1.46
CA GLN A 99 -9.77 18.41 -1.92
C GLN A 99 -9.10 19.18 -0.79
N LYS A 100 -9.87 19.73 0.14
CA LYS A 100 -9.33 20.43 1.31
C LYS A 100 -8.49 19.50 2.18
N ALA A 101 -9.01 18.33 2.55
CA ALA A 101 -8.26 17.38 3.39
C ALA A 101 -6.99 16.87 2.69
N LEU A 102 -7.04 16.66 1.38
CA LEU A 102 -5.85 16.26 0.62
C LEU A 102 -4.75 17.33 0.66
N TYR A 103 -5.11 18.62 0.62
CA TYR A 103 -4.14 19.70 0.68
C TYR A 103 -3.31 19.69 1.98
N ASP A 104 -3.93 19.34 3.11
CA ASP A 104 -3.29 19.31 4.42
C ASP A 104 -2.25 18.19 4.57
N GLU A 105 -2.29 17.16 3.70
CA GLU A 105 -1.29 16.09 3.68
C GLU A 105 0.01 16.51 2.95
N ILE A 106 0.01 17.59 2.16
CA ILE A 106 1.19 18.06 1.43
C ILE A 106 2.24 18.59 2.41
N GLY A 107 3.49 18.17 2.23
CA GLY A 107 4.62 18.59 3.04
C GLY A 107 5.40 17.42 3.63
N THR A 108 6.31 17.75 4.55
CA THR A 108 7.10 16.77 5.30
C THR A 108 6.52 16.61 6.69
N HIS A 109 6.29 15.36 7.09
CA HIS A 109 5.71 15.00 8.37
C HIS A 109 6.54 13.91 9.04
N THR A 110 6.70 14.00 10.35
CA THR A 110 7.25 12.90 11.15
C THR A 110 6.10 11.97 11.55
N ARG A 111 6.18 10.70 11.12
CA ARG A 111 5.15 9.69 11.38
C ARG A 111 5.74 8.41 11.96
N GLU A 112 4.96 7.71 12.75
CA GLU A 112 5.28 6.33 13.16
C GLU A 112 5.26 5.39 11.95
N TYR A 113 6.08 4.34 12.00
CA TYR A 113 5.96 3.25 11.03
C TYR A 113 4.67 2.46 11.27
N PRO A 114 3.93 2.06 10.21
CA PRO A 114 2.74 1.25 10.41
C PRO A 114 3.09 -0.12 10.97
N HIS A 115 2.19 -0.67 11.79
CA HIS A 115 2.34 -1.99 12.43
C HIS A 115 2.65 -3.08 11.40
N PHE A 116 1.91 -3.11 10.29
CA PHE A 116 2.16 -4.01 9.17
C PHE A 116 3.20 -3.44 8.20
N SER A 117 4.43 -3.28 8.70
CA SER A 117 5.59 -2.87 7.92
C SER A 117 6.81 -3.76 8.17
N SER A 118 7.76 -3.67 7.26
CA SER A 118 9.00 -4.47 7.34
C SER A 118 10.13 -3.76 8.08
N LYS A 119 9.83 -2.65 8.76
CA LYS A 119 10.81 -1.92 9.57
C LYS A 119 11.27 -2.83 10.72
N PRO A 120 12.57 -3.14 10.82
CA PRO A 120 13.07 -3.93 11.94
C PRO A 120 13.11 -3.09 13.22
N VAL A 121 12.67 -3.67 14.33
CA VAL A 121 12.84 -3.20 15.71
C VAL A 121 13.41 -4.37 16.50
N ASN A 122 14.53 -4.17 17.19
CA ASN A 122 15.22 -5.23 17.95
C ASN A 122 15.47 -6.52 17.13
N GLY A 123 15.86 -6.36 15.85
CA GLY A 123 16.16 -7.47 14.94
C GLY A 123 14.93 -8.16 14.32
N LYS A 124 13.71 -7.71 14.65
CA LYS A 124 12.45 -8.31 14.20
C LYS A 124 11.56 -7.29 13.47
N PRO A 125 10.96 -7.62 12.31
CA PRO A 125 10.07 -6.69 11.61
C PRO A 125 8.77 -6.37 12.40
N LEU A 126 8.28 -5.13 12.32
CA LEU A 126 7.05 -4.68 12.98
C LEU A 126 5.84 -5.57 12.69
N PHE A 127 5.66 -6.04 11.45
CA PHE A 127 4.51 -6.89 11.11
C PHE A 127 4.50 -8.21 11.89
N VAL A 128 5.66 -8.72 12.33
CA VAL A 128 5.74 -9.95 13.12
C VAL A 128 5.26 -9.68 14.55
N TYR A 129 5.61 -8.54 15.13
CA TYR A 129 5.06 -8.11 16.42
C TYR A 129 3.53 -7.93 16.35
N ALA A 130 3.03 -7.34 15.26
CA ALA A 130 1.60 -7.18 15.03
C ALA A 130 0.86 -8.54 14.97
N LEU A 131 1.40 -9.51 14.22
CA LEU A 131 0.84 -10.86 14.11
C LEU A 131 0.90 -11.63 15.43
N GLU A 132 1.89 -11.38 16.28
CA GLU A 132 2.03 -12.01 17.60
C GLU A 132 1.21 -11.33 18.69
N GLY A 133 0.55 -10.20 18.39
CA GLY A 133 -0.14 -9.39 19.39
C GLY A 133 0.79 -8.72 20.40
N THR A 134 2.09 -8.60 20.07
CA THR A 134 3.13 -8.03 20.94
C THR A 134 3.55 -6.61 20.52
N ILE A 135 2.79 -5.95 19.63
CA ILE A 135 3.12 -4.60 19.14
C ILE A 135 3.20 -3.56 20.27
N ASN A 136 2.37 -3.71 21.32
CA ASN A 136 2.33 -2.81 22.47
C ASN A 136 3.51 -3.02 23.45
N THR A 137 4.39 -4.00 23.20
CA THR A 137 5.56 -4.27 24.06
C THR A 137 6.83 -3.57 23.56
N ILE A 138 6.75 -2.78 22.50
CA ILE A 138 7.87 -2.07 21.90
C ILE A 138 7.50 -0.62 21.61
N GLU A 139 8.52 0.25 21.52
CA GLU A 139 8.35 1.59 20.99
C GLU A 139 8.39 1.55 19.46
N ILE A 140 7.38 2.13 18.81
CA ILE A 140 7.32 2.18 17.35
C ILE A 140 8.19 3.34 16.88
N PRO A 141 9.22 3.09 16.05
CA PRO A 141 10.06 4.18 15.57
C PRO A 141 9.28 5.14 14.69
N THR A 142 9.79 6.35 14.56
CA THR A 142 9.28 7.34 13.60
C THR A 142 10.19 7.48 12.39
N HIS A 143 9.68 8.10 11.34
CA HIS A 143 10.41 8.49 10.16
C HIS A 143 9.80 9.75 9.54
N GLU A 144 10.62 10.46 8.77
CA GLU A 144 10.11 11.51 7.91
C GLU A 144 9.48 10.90 6.66
N GLU A 145 8.26 11.33 6.35
CA GLU A 145 7.63 11.12 5.05
C GLU A 145 7.38 12.48 4.39
N THR A 146 7.51 12.56 3.07
CA THR A 146 7.20 13.77 2.32
C THR A 146 6.17 13.48 1.25
N ILE A 147 5.04 14.19 1.27
CA ILE A 147 4.07 14.24 0.18
C ILE A 147 4.37 15.51 -0.63
N TYR A 148 4.92 15.35 -1.83
CA TYR A 148 5.27 16.47 -2.69
C TYR A 148 4.05 17.03 -3.42
N HIS A 149 3.13 16.15 -3.80
CA HIS A 149 1.92 16.52 -4.53
C HIS A 149 0.85 15.47 -4.32
N ILE A 150 -0.40 15.91 -4.21
CA ILE A 150 -1.57 15.07 -4.12
C ILE A 150 -2.70 15.72 -4.90
N GLU A 151 -3.36 14.91 -5.71
CA GLU A 151 -4.35 15.35 -6.69
C GLU A 151 -5.60 14.48 -6.54
N PHE A 152 -6.73 15.13 -6.29
CA PHE A 152 -8.03 14.49 -6.41
C PHE A 152 -8.32 14.21 -7.89
N MET A 153 -8.57 12.95 -8.24
CA MET A 153 -8.87 12.57 -9.62
C MET A 153 -10.37 12.40 -9.85
N ASP A 154 -11.03 11.62 -8.99
CA ASP A 154 -12.45 11.29 -9.14
C ASP A 154 -13.02 10.70 -7.84
N THR A 155 -14.35 10.64 -7.73
CA THR A 155 -15.05 9.88 -6.70
C THR A 155 -16.27 9.17 -7.28
N ARG A 156 -16.55 7.97 -6.76
CA ARG A 156 -17.73 7.19 -7.13
C ARG A 156 -18.38 6.58 -5.91
N PHE A 157 -19.66 6.27 -6.05
CA PHE A 157 -20.41 5.52 -5.05
C PHE A 157 -20.70 4.13 -5.61
N VAL A 158 -20.48 3.08 -4.82
CA VAL A 158 -20.69 1.68 -5.22
C VAL A 158 -21.63 0.98 -4.25
N SER A 159 -22.33 -0.06 -4.70
CA SER A 159 -23.13 -0.89 -3.79
C SER A 159 -22.24 -1.86 -2.99
N SER A 160 -22.79 -2.45 -1.93
CA SER A 160 -22.08 -3.47 -1.16
C SER A 160 -21.83 -4.73 -1.99
N GLU A 161 -22.74 -5.08 -2.91
CA GLU A 161 -22.58 -6.23 -3.81
C GLU A 161 -21.40 -6.02 -4.78
N TYR A 162 -21.32 -4.86 -5.42
CA TYR A 162 -20.17 -4.51 -6.27
C TYR A 162 -18.86 -4.58 -5.47
N LEU A 163 -18.88 -4.04 -4.24
CA LEU A 163 -17.69 -4.04 -3.40
C LEU A 163 -17.26 -5.46 -3.00
N ALA A 164 -18.22 -6.33 -2.71
CA ALA A 164 -17.97 -7.74 -2.39
C ALA A 164 -17.31 -8.46 -3.56
N ASP A 165 -17.88 -8.35 -4.76
CA ASP A 165 -17.33 -8.95 -5.97
C ASP A 165 -15.90 -8.45 -6.23
N HIS A 166 -15.68 -7.14 -6.11
CA HIS A 166 -14.38 -6.51 -6.33
C HIS A 166 -13.33 -6.94 -5.30
N ILE A 167 -13.69 -7.08 -4.02
CA ILE A 167 -12.76 -7.53 -2.98
C ILE A 167 -12.47 -9.03 -3.14
N GLN A 168 -13.48 -9.85 -3.41
CA GLN A 168 -13.30 -11.28 -3.64
C GLN A 168 -12.41 -11.55 -4.86
N GLU A 169 -12.59 -10.81 -5.95
CA GLU A 169 -11.72 -10.87 -7.13
C GLU A 169 -10.27 -10.60 -6.75
N LYS A 170 -10.00 -9.52 -6.02
CA LYS A 170 -8.63 -9.16 -5.62
C LYS A 170 -8.01 -10.17 -4.67
N LEU A 171 -8.79 -10.64 -3.70
CA LEU A 171 -8.35 -11.68 -2.77
C LEU A 171 -8.05 -12.99 -3.51
N SER A 172 -8.79 -13.33 -4.57
CA SER A 172 -8.53 -14.55 -5.35
C SER A 172 -7.13 -14.59 -5.98
N HIS A 173 -6.52 -13.42 -6.24
CA HIS A 173 -5.17 -13.30 -6.79
C HIS A 173 -4.06 -13.51 -5.74
N VAL A 174 -4.38 -13.42 -4.45
CA VAL A 174 -3.41 -13.62 -3.37
C VAL A 174 -3.30 -15.12 -3.09
N PRO A 175 -2.14 -15.76 -3.34
CA PRO A 175 -2.01 -17.19 -3.20
C PRO A 175 -2.23 -17.61 -1.74
N ARG A 176 -3.00 -18.69 -1.55
CA ARG A 176 -3.07 -19.37 -0.26
C ARG A 176 -1.74 -20.06 0.01
N SER A 177 -1.29 -20.03 1.26
CA SER A 177 -0.14 -20.83 1.65
C SER A 177 -0.54 -22.28 1.78
N THR A 178 0.30 -23.16 1.26
CA THR A 178 0.19 -24.62 1.49
C THR A 178 0.93 -25.05 2.76
N LEU A 179 1.58 -24.10 3.46
CA LEU A 179 2.28 -24.38 4.71
C LEU A 179 1.26 -24.61 5.85
N PRO A 180 1.60 -25.43 6.86
CA PRO A 180 0.68 -25.75 7.95
C PRO A 180 0.18 -24.48 8.67
N LYS A 181 -1.12 -24.42 8.99
CA LYS A 181 -1.82 -23.32 9.69
C LYS A 181 -1.12 -22.81 10.98
N LYS A 182 -0.22 -23.60 11.57
CA LYS A 182 0.45 -23.29 12.85
C LYS A 182 1.68 -22.39 12.75
N ALA A 183 2.22 -22.14 11.56
CA ALA A 183 3.26 -21.12 11.42
C ALA A 183 2.56 -19.76 11.37
N LEU A 184 2.67 -18.98 12.45
CA LEU A 184 2.07 -17.65 12.52
C LEU A 184 2.45 -16.81 11.30
N GLY A 185 1.45 -16.30 10.57
CA GLY A 185 1.66 -15.53 9.34
C GLY A 185 2.05 -16.34 8.10
N ALA A 186 2.00 -17.67 8.13
CA ALA A 186 2.40 -18.50 6.98
C ALA A 186 1.53 -18.30 5.73
N ASP A 187 0.26 -17.93 5.91
CA ASP A 187 -0.69 -17.56 4.86
C ASP A 187 -1.15 -16.10 4.97
N PHE A 188 -0.54 -15.28 5.82
CA PHE A 188 -0.99 -13.91 6.10
C PHE A 188 -2.50 -13.81 6.45
N ARG A 189 -3.06 -14.80 7.16
CA ARG A 189 -4.48 -14.83 7.58
C ARG A 189 -5.47 -14.84 6.41
N GLN A 190 -5.07 -15.38 5.27
CA GLN A 190 -5.84 -15.32 4.03
C GLN A 190 -7.27 -15.88 4.19
N ASP A 191 -7.43 -17.01 4.87
CA ASP A 191 -8.75 -17.63 5.05
C ASP A 191 -9.66 -16.76 5.94
N GLU A 192 -9.15 -16.32 7.09
CA GLU A 192 -9.85 -15.43 8.04
C GLU A 192 -10.26 -14.11 7.38
N ILE A 193 -9.34 -13.44 6.66
CA ILE A 193 -9.63 -12.19 5.94
C ILE A 193 -10.81 -12.37 4.98
N ARG A 194 -10.85 -13.47 4.22
CA ARG A 194 -11.94 -13.74 3.27
C ARG A 194 -13.28 -13.96 3.98
N GLU A 195 -13.26 -14.71 5.08
CA GLU A 195 -14.44 -14.99 5.89
C GLU A 195 -15.03 -13.71 6.49
N GLU A 196 -14.18 -12.85 7.07
CA GLU A 196 -14.60 -11.59 7.69
C GLU A 196 -15.13 -10.58 6.65
N TRP A 197 -14.48 -10.47 5.48
CA TRP A 197 -14.99 -9.65 4.37
C TRP A 197 -16.36 -10.12 3.87
N ASN A 198 -16.56 -11.43 3.73
CA ASN A 198 -17.84 -12.00 3.32
C ASN A 198 -18.93 -11.71 4.38
N THR A 199 -18.60 -11.84 5.65
CA THR A 199 -19.52 -11.58 6.77
C THR A 199 -19.94 -10.10 6.79
N LEU A 200 -18.98 -9.19 6.71
CA LEU A 200 -19.25 -7.74 6.73
C LEU A 200 -20.11 -7.31 5.55
N LEU A 201 -19.82 -7.78 4.33
CA LEU A 201 -20.52 -7.32 3.13
C LEU A 201 -21.85 -8.03 2.87
N SER A 202 -22.05 -9.26 3.39
CA SER A 202 -23.34 -9.96 3.27
C SER A 202 -24.42 -9.42 4.22
N THR A 203 -24.01 -8.82 5.33
CA THR A 203 -24.92 -8.24 6.34
C THR A 203 -25.22 -6.76 6.08
N ASN A 204 -24.57 -6.17 5.09
CA ASN A 204 -24.62 -4.74 4.83
C ASN A 204 -25.20 -4.43 3.44
N HIS A 205 -26.22 -3.58 3.42
CA HIS A 205 -26.91 -3.17 2.20
C HIS A 205 -26.69 -1.69 1.85
N ARG A 206 -25.78 -1.00 2.54
CA ARG A 206 -25.44 0.39 2.24
C ARG A 206 -24.37 0.45 1.15
N GLY A 207 -24.37 1.53 0.37
CA GLY A 207 -23.28 1.79 -0.57
C GLY A 207 -22.09 2.49 0.07
N PHE A 208 -20.96 2.50 -0.65
CA PHE A 208 -19.70 3.05 -0.16
C PHE A 208 -19.14 4.07 -1.14
N GLN A 209 -18.55 5.14 -0.62
CA GLN A 209 -17.83 6.11 -1.43
C GLN A 209 -16.37 5.67 -1.60
N ILE A 210 -15.90 5.74 -2.84
CA ILE A 210 -14.51 5.52 -3.20
C ILE A 210 -13.94 6.83 -3.73
N ILE A 211 -12.77 7.22 -3.23
CA ILE A 211 -12.02 8.40 -3.66
C ILE A 211 -10.78 7.93 -4.42
N LYS A 212 -10.57 8.44 -5.62
CA LYS A 212 -9.36 8.18 -6.40
C LYS A 212 -8.43 9.39 -6.36
N ILE A 213 -7.20 9.15 -5.96
CA ILE A 213 -6.17 10.18 -5.85
C ILE A 213 -4.89 9.77 -6.57
N ARG A 214 -4.13 10.77 -7.01
CA ARG A 214 -2.75 10.63 -7.46
C ARG A 214 -1.83 11.27 -6.42
N VAL A 215 -0.80 10.56 -6.01
CA VAL A 215 0.13 10.99 -4.96
C VAL A 215 1.56 10.91 -5.49
N VAL A 216 2.33 11.98 -5.35
CA VAL A 216 3.79 11.99 -5.53
C VAL A 216 4.43 12.15 -4.16
N ALA A 217 5.23 11.16 -3.77
CA ALA A 217 5.76 11.06 -2.42
C ALA A 217 7.23 10.61 -2.41
N GLY A 218 7.93 10.97 -1.35
CA GLY A 218 9.29 10.57 -1.07
C GLY A 218 9.42 9.08 -0.74
N SER A 219 10.65 8.64 -0.50
CA SER A 219 10.89 7.31 0.07
C SER A 219 10.34 7.23 1.50
N GLY A 220 9.70 6.11 1.83
CA GLY A 220 9.19 5.87 3.18
C GLY A 220 7.70 6.15 3.33
N SER A 221 7.05 6.88 2.41
CA SER A 221 5.61 7.13 2.52
C SER A 221 4.76 5.86 2.33
N TYR A 222 3.82 5.64 3.24
CA TYR A 222 2.91 4.48 3.26
C TYR A 222 1.51 4.88 2.80
N MET A 223 1.15 4.52 1.57
CA MET A 223 -0.16 4.87 0.99
C MET A 223 -1.36 4.24 1.75
N ARG A 224 -1.15 3.10 2.43
CA ARG A 224 -2.15 2.49 3.33
C ARG A 224 -2.45 3.41 4.51
N THR A 225 -1.39 3.90 5.16
CA THR A 225 -1.50 4.83 6.29
C THR A 225 -2.08 6.18 5.84
N LEU A 226 -1.72 6.68 4.66
CA LEU A 226 -2.35 7.89 4.09
C LEU A 226 -3.87 7.72 3.94
N ALA A 227 -4.34 6.56 3.45
CA ALA A 227 -5.76 6.29 3.33
C ALA A 227 -6.46 6.31 4.71
N MET A 228 -5.89 5.65 5.72
CA MET A 228 -6.43 5.62 7.09
C MET A 228 -6.51 7.03 7.70
N ARG A 229 -5.44 7.83 7.61
CA ARG A 229 -5.39 9.21 8.12
C ARG A 229 -6.41 10.13 7.45
N LEU A 230 -6.62 9.95 6.15
CA LEU A 230 -7.66 10.69 5.44
C LEU A 230 -9.04 10.29 5.98
N GLY A 231 -9.28 9.01 6.27
CA GLY A 231 -10.47 8.56 7.00
C GLY A 231 -10.67 9.33 8.32
N GLU A 232 -9.65 9.35 9.18
CA GLU A 232 -9.68 10.08 10.46
C GLU A 232 -9.99 11.57 10.25
N THR A 233 -9.36 12.20 9.26
CA THR A 233 -9.59 13.62 8.89
C THR A 233 -11.02 13.87 8.43
N PHE A 234 -11.64 12.88 7.77
CA PHE A 234 -13.03 12.92 7.35
C PHE A 234 -14.02 12.55 8.47
N GLY A 235 -13.54 12.16 9.65
CA GLY A 235 -14.37 11.69 10.74
C GLY A 235 -14.99 10.31 10.51
N THR A 236 -14.35 9.46 9.70
CA THR A 236 -14.78 8.09 9.43
C THR A 236 -13.59 7.12 9.39
N ASN A 237 -13.86 5.86 9.06
CA ASN A 237 -12.84 4.87 8.78
C ASN A 237 -12.50 4.89 7.28
N ALA A 238 -11.26 4.54 6.94
CA ALA A 238 -10.88 4.36 5.54
C ALA A 238 -9.73 3.37 5.38
N LEU A 239 -9.64 2.79 4.19
CA LEU A 239 -8.54 1.90 3.79
C LEU A 239 -8.14 2.13 2.33
N ALA A 240 -6.94 1.65 1.98
CA ALA A 240 -6.49 1.61 0.60
C ALA A 240 -7.12 0.42 -0.14
N LEU A 241 -8.12 0.70 -0.98
CA LEU A 241 -8.79 -0.30 -1.82
C LEU A 241 -7.88 -0.77 -2.96
N SER A 242 -7.09 0.13 -3.52
CA SER A 242 -6.05 -0.19 -4.49
C SER A 242 -4.88 0.79 -4.39
N ILE A 243 -3.67 0.28 -4.62
CA ILE A 243 -2.46 1.09 -4.77
C ILE A 243 -1.76 0.65 -6.06
N HIS A 244 -1.53 1.58 -6.97
CA HIS A 244 -0.77 1.35 -8.20
C HIS A 244 0.39 2.34 -8.28
N ARG A 245 1.63 1.83 -8.23
CA ARG A 245 2.83 2.67 -8.38
C ARG A 245 3.12 2.94 -9.86
N SER A 246 2.72 4.11 -10.35
CA SER A 246 2.85 4.49 -11.77
C SER A 246 4.27 4.93 -12.16
N LYS A 247 5.05 5.48 -11.22
CA LYS A 247 6.42 5.97 -11.47
C LYS A 247 7.35 5.74 -10.28
N LEU A 248 8.64 5.65 -10.58
CA LEU A 248 9.74 5.83 -9.63
C LEU A 248 10.78 6.74 -10.29
N GLY A 249 11.47 7.55 -9.50
CA GLY A 249 12.54 8.40 -10.01
C GLY A 249 13.01 9.41 -8.99
N LYS A 250 13.54 10.54 -9.46
CA LYS A 250 13.71 11.73 -8.62
C LYS A 250 12.73 12.80 -9.05
N TYR A 251 11.92 13.26 -8.11
CA TYR A 251 10.96 14.31 -8.31
C TYR A 251 11.58 15.64 -7.90
N LYS A 252 11.51 16.63 -8.79
CA LYS A 252 11.94 18.00 -8.51
C LYS A 252 10.85 18.95 -8.93
N THR A 253 10.62 19.97 -8.11
CA THR A 253 9.76 21.10 -8.47
C THR A 253 10.68 22.21 -8.93
N PHE A 254 10.58 22.61 -10.20
CA PHE A 254 11.27 23.80 -10.71
C PHE A 254 10.23 24.91 -10.88
N PHE A 255 10.32 25.94 -10.05
CA PHE A 255 9.21 26.88 -9.79
C PHE A 255 7.94 26.14 -9.33
N THR A 256 6.97 25.95 -10.23
CA THR A 256 5.71 25.21 -10.00
C THR A 256 5.57 23.99 -10.91
N ILE A 257 6.54 23.74 -11.79
CA ILE A 257 6.46 22.65 -12.76
C ILE A 257 7.06 21.38 -12.14
N PRO A 258 6.28 20.29 -12.03
CA PRO A 258 6.78 19.03 -11.54
C PRO A 258 7.61 18.32 -12.62
N ILE A 259 8.90 18.09 -12.34
CA ILE A 259 9.82 17.44 -13.27
C ILE A 259 10.37 16.16 -12.63
N TRP A 260 10.14 15.04 -13.30
CA TRP A 260 10.82 13.77 -12.99
C TRP A 260 12.19 13.76 -13.68
N THR A 261 13.28 13.86 -12.90
CA THR A 261 14.63 14.10 -13.44
C THR A 261 15.53 12.88 -13.54
N LYS A 262 15.04 11.69 -13.19
CA LYS A 262 15.73 10.43 -13.54
C LYS A 262 14.82 9.22 -13.43
N LEU A 263 14.63 8.51 -14.55
CA LEU A 263 14.05 7.16 -14.60
C LEU A 263 15.23 6.17 -14.72
N TYR A 264 15.94 5.94 -13.61
CA TYR A 264 17.01 4.95 -13.43
C TYR A 264 18.25 5.10 -14.33
#